data_AF-A0A3M9YSG5-F1
#
_entry.id   AF-A0A3M9YSG5-F1
#
_cell.length_a   1.000
_cell.length_b   1.000
_cell.length_c   1.000
_cell.angle_alpha   90.00
_cell.angle_beta   90.00
_cell.angle_gamma   90.00
#
_symmetry.space_group_name_H-M   'P 1'
#
loop_
_entity.id
_entity.type
_entity.pdbx_description
1 polymer ?
#
loop_
_entity_poly.entity_id
_entity_poly.type
_entity_poly.pdbx_seq_one_letter_code
_entity_poly.pdbx_strand_id
1 'polypeptide(L)'
;MTLLPHTHRPATSRPAWLATALAGVVVPAVAIGLLADAPPGLVAGPILATGLMGAGMIGAAAAGRLWIGVALALLTGAGLVLSGRMAGLLPPAHLLPAAFAMLVASVSFAARGALFARSMADKGWWIAVAVVAGEAAIIATAAARPGDLPEWLLVLLPAQWASAAIRAALGGASTLAAGAPLLALAGTAAATLLVARLWPSRWPYLVMFTTWLALSALVWHNPAP
;
A
#
# COMPACT_ATOMS: atom_id res chain seq x y z
N MET A 1 -33.79 15.15 -18.12
CA MET A 1 -33.08 15.32 -16.83
C MET A 1 -31.59 15.10 -17.08
N THR A 2 -30.87 16.19 -17.31
CA THR A 2 -29.44 16.18 -17.63
C THR A 2 -28.68 16.01 -16.32
N LEU A 3 -28.21 14.79 -16.02
CA LEU A 3 -27.22 14.55 -14.97
C LEU A 3 -25.90 15.21 -15.43
N LEU A 4 -25.72 16.48 -15.10
CA LEU A 4 -24.39 17.08 -15.16
C LEU A 4 -23.49 16.27 -14.22
N PRO A 5 -22.38 15.67 -14.70
CA PRO A 5 -21.43 15.08 -13.79
C PRO A 5 -20.88 16.21 -12.93
N HIS A 6 -21.03 16.10 -11.62
CA HIS A 6 -20.29 16.93 -10.69
C HIS A 6 -18.80 16.68 -10.94
N THR A 7 -18.21 17.50 -11.81
CA THR A 7 -16.78 17.65 -11.96
C THR A 7 -16.30 18.40 -10.72
N HIS A 8 -16.33 17.73 -9.57
CA HIS A 8 -15.57 18.19 -8.41
C HIS A 8 -14.10 18.20 -8.85
N ARG A 9 -13.61 19.40 -9.14
CA ARG A 9 -12.18 19.64 -9.24
C ARG A 9 -11.62 19.29 -7.86
N PRO A 10 -10.68 18.35 -7.76
CA PRO A 10 -9.98 18.15 -6.51
C PRO A 10 -9.30 19.48 -6.18
N ALA A 11 -9.70 20.11 -5.06
CA ALA A 11 -8.93 21.23 -4.55
C ALA A 11 -7.54 20.68 -4.21
N THR A 12 -6.50 21.21 -4.86
CA THR A 12 -5.13 20.76 -4.62
C THR A 12 -4.68 21.20 -3.23
N SER A 13 -5.00 20.36 -2.25
CA SER A 13 -4.65 20.56 -0.84
C SER A 13 -3.14 20.44 -0.66
N ARG A 14 -2.44 21.57 -0.48
CA ARG A 14 -1.02 21.61 -0.11
C ARG A 14 -0.66 20.66 1.05
N PRO A 15 -1.44 20.58 2.15
CA PRO A 15 -1.10 19.65 3.22
C PRO A 15 -1.25 18.17 2.81
N ALA A 16 -2.13 17.83 1.87
CA ALA A 16 -2.24 16.46 1.37
C ALA A 16 -0.98 16.03 0.59
N TRP A 17 -0.42 16.93 -0.21
CA TRP A 17 0.83 16.71 -0.93
C TRP A 17 2.04 16.63 0.00
N LEU A 18 2.08 17.49 1.03
CA LEU A 18 3.09 17.39 2.09
C LEU A 18 3.01 16.05 2.81
N ALA A 19 1.81 15.62 3.22
CA ALA A 19 1.60 14.30 3.84
C ALA A 19 2.02 13.15 2.92
N THR A 20 1.74 13.25 1.61
CA THR A 20 2.18 12.28 0.61
C THR A 20 3.70 12.19 0.55
N ALA A 21 4.40 13.33 0.50
CA ALA A 21 5.86 13.36 0.48
C ALA A 21 6.47 12.85 1.79
N LEU A 22 5.89 13.23 2.93
CA LEU A 22 6.37 12.79 4.25
C LEU A 22 6.19 11.28 4.45
N ALA A 23 4.97 10.77 4.27
CA ALA A 23 4.66 9.36 4.49
C ALA A 23 5.24 8.45 3.40
N GLY A 24 5.31 8.93 2.15
CA GLY A 24 5.82 8.14 1.04
C GLY A 24 7.35 8.14 0.94
N VAL A 25 8.00 9.29 1.17
CA VAL A 25 9.42 9.46 0.86
C VAL A 25 10.24 9.73 2.10
N VAL A 26 9.94 10.80 2.85
CA VAL A 26 10.83 11.28 3.93
C VAL A 26 10.94 10.26 5.06
N VAL A 27 9.81 9.80 5.60
CA VAL A 27 9.80 8.85 6.72
C VAL A 27 10.45 7.52 6.33
N PRO A 28 10.09 6.88 5.19
CA PRO A 28 10.76 5.65 4.77
C PRO A 28 12.26 5.81 4.46
N ALA A 29 12.67 6.94 3.86
CA ALA A 29 14.09 7.20 3.58
C ALA A 29 14.90 7.41 4.88
N VAL A 30 14.34 8.13 5.85
CA VAL A 30 14.94 8.25 7.19
C VAL A 30 15.02 6.88 7.85
N ALA A 31 13.99 6.04 7.76
CA ALA A 31 14.01 4.69 8.30
C ALA A 31 15.11 3.83 7.66
N ILE A 32 15.32 3.91 6.34
CA ILE A 32 16.45 3.25 5.65
C ILE A 32 17.79 3.71 6.24
N GLY A 33 17.98 5.02 6.42
CA GLY A 33 19.21 5.57 6.97
C GLY A 33 19.48 5.14 8.41
N LEU A 34 18.44 5.14 9.26
CA LEU A 34 18.54 4.74 10.66
C LEU A 34 18.75 3.23 10.85
N LEU A 35 18.35 2.43 9.87
CA LEU A 35 18.38 0.97 9.95
C LEU A 35 19.44 0.37 9.02
N ALA A 36 20.39 1.15 8.50
CA ALA A 36 21.40 0.68 7.54
C ALA A 36 22.22 -0.53 8.06
N ASP A 37 22.45 -0.61 9.36
CA ASP A 37 23.18 -1.71 10.01
C ASP A 37 22.28 -2.91 10.39
N ALA A 38 20.98 -2.85 10.13
CA ALA A 38 20.05 -3.91 10.46
C ALA A 38 20.16 -5.10 9.48
N PRO A 39 19.78 -6.32 9.91
CA PRO A 39 19.79 -7.49 9.03
C PRO A 39 18.96 -7.26 7.75
N PRO A 40 19.54 -7.50 6.55
CA PRO A 40 18.86 -7.26 5.29
C PRO A 40 17.63 -8.17 5.13
N GLY A 41 16.57 -7.63 4.53
CA GLY A 41 15.31 -8.35 4.24
C GLY A 41 14.22 -8.29 5.32
N LEU A 42 14.58 -8.21 6.61
CA LEU A 42 13.58 -8.17 7.70
C LEU A 42 12.83 -6.83 7.71
N VAL A 43 13.56 -5.75 7.44
CA VAL A 43 13.10 -4.35 7.53
C VAL A 43 12.66 -3.79 6.17
N ALA A 44 13.26 -4.26 5.07
CA ALA A 44 13.09 -3.65 3.75
C ALA A 44 11.65 -3.76 3.21
N GLY A 45 10.99 -4.92 3.40
CA GLY A 45 9.60 -5.12 2.96
C GLY A 45 8.62 -4.12 3.59
N PRO A 46 8.56 -4.03 4.95
CA PRO A 46 7.76 -3.04 5.67
C PRO A 46 7.99 -1.58 5.25
N ILE A 47 9.25 -1.16 5.12
CA ILE A 47 9.59 0.21 4.70
C ILE A 47 9.07 0.48 3.29
N LEU A 48 9.33 -0.42 2.35
CA LEU A 48 8.87 -0.28 0.97
C LEU A 48 7.35 -0.27 0.90
N ALA A 49 6.67 -1.21 1.57
CA ALA A 49 5.22 -1.30 1.58
C ALA A 49 4.55 -0.03 2.15
N THR A 50 5.04 0.47 3.28
CA THR A 50 4.51 1.70 3.91
C THR A 50 4.78 2.94 3.05
N GLY A 51 5.96 3.06 2.42
CA GLY A 51 6.25 4.14 1.47
C GLY A 51 5.35 4.11 0.22
N LEU A 52 5.18 2.93 -0.39
CA LEU A 52 4.24 2.72 -1.49
C LEU A 52 2.81 3.07 -1.10
N MET A 53 2.40 2.66 0.11
CA MET A 53 1.06 2.95 0.65
C MET A 53 0.87 4.45 0.88
N GLY A 54 1.82 5.12 1.52
CA GLY A 54 1.79 6.57 1.75
C GLY A 54 1.71 7.36 0.45
N ALA A 55 2.64 7.12 -0.48
CA ALA A 55 2.67 7.81 -1.77
C ALA A 55 1.42 7.49 -2.62
N GLY A 56 1.05 6.22 -2.71
CA GLY A 56 -0.04 5.76 -3.57
C GLY A 56 -1.43 6.09 -3.06
N MET A 57 -1.70 5.80 -1.78
CA MET A 57 -3.01 5.99 -1.18
C MET A 57 -3.29 7.47 -0.92
N ILE A 58 -2.37 8.20 -0.30
CA ILE A 58 -2.56 9.63 -0.02
C ILE A 58 -2.51 10.41 -1.34
N GLY A 59 -1.58 10.10 -2.24
CA GLY A 59 -1.48 10.74 -3.55
C GLY A 59 -2.72 10.53 -4.43
N ALA A 60 -3.25 9.31 -4.52
CA ALA A 60 -4.51 9.05 -5.23
C ALA A 60 -5.69 9.79 -4.57
N ALA A 61 -5.74 9.82 -3.24
CA ALA A 61 -6.79 10.50 -2.50
C ALA A 61 -6.73 12.04 -2.68
N ALA A 62 -5.53 12.61 -2.67
CA ALA A 62 -5.29 14.03 -2.88
C ALA A 62 -5.59 14.47 -4.31
N ALA A 63 -5.22 13.65 -5.30
CA ALA A 63 -5.38 13.98 -6.71
C ALA A 63 -6.74 13.57 -7.29
N GLY A 64 -7.51 12.73 -6.58
CA GLY A 64 -8.76 12.14 -7.07
C GLY A 64 -8.59 11.24 -8.29
N ARG A 65 -7.37 10.76 -8.57
CA ARG A 65 -7.01 10.01 -9.78
C ARG A 65 -6.13 8.81 -9.45
N LEU A 66 -6.61 7.62 -9.83
CA LEU A 66 -5.91 6.34 -9.63
C LEU A 66 -4.48 6.38 -10.18
N TRP A 67 -4.31 6.78 -11.44
CA TRP A 67 -3.03 6.70 -12.13
C TRP A 67 -1.96 7.60 -11.49
N ILE A 68 -2.34 8.73 -10.89
CA ILE A 68 -1.41 9.62 -10.18
C ILE A 68 -0.86 8.91 -8.95
N GLY A 69 -1.71 8.28 -8.14
CA GLY A 69 -1.26 7.49 -7.00
C GLY A 69 -0.38 6.32 -7.42
N VAL A 70 -0.75 5.59 -8.48
CA VAL A 70 0.08 4.49 -9.00
C VAL A 70 1.46 4.99 -9.44
N ALA A 71 1.52 6.09 -10.20
CA ALA A 71 2.79 6.67 -10.64
C ALA A 71 3.65 7.12 -9.45
N LEU A 72 3.06 7.81 -8.46
CA LEU A 72 3.77 8.26 -7.27
C LEU A 72 4.28 7.10 -6.43
N ALA A 73 3.47 6.06 -6.24
CA ALA A 73 3.88 4.84 -5.54
C ALA A 73 5.04 4.18 -6.27
N LEU A 74 4.95 3.95 -7.58
CA LEU A 74 6.04 3.33 -8.34
C LEU A 74 7.33 4.15 -8.33
N LEU A 75 7.25 5.48 -8.48
CA LEU A 75 8.41 6.37 -8.38
C LEU A 75 9.05 6.32 -6.98
N THR A 76 8.21 6.33 -5.95
CA THR A 76 8.64 6.20 -4.55
C THR A 76 9.30 4.85 -4.31
N GLY A 77 8.68 3.76 -4.76
CA GLY A 77 9.23 2.41 -4.68
C GLY A 77 10.58 2.29 -5.36
N ALA A 78 10.72 2.84 -6.57
CA ALA A 78 12.00 2.87 -7.28
C ALA A 78 13.07 3.65 -6.50
N GLY A 79 12.73 4.82 -5.97
CA GLY A 79 13.63 5.65 -5.16
C GLY A 79 14.05 4.98 -3.86
N LEU A 80 13.12 4.33 -3.15
CA LEU A 80 13.40 3.60 -1.92
C LEU A 80 14.20 2.32 -2.17
N VAL A 81 13.95 1.62 -3.28
CA VAL A 81 14.78 0.48 -3.69
C VAL A 81 16.21 0.92 -3.97
N LEU A 82 16.39 2.04 -4.69
CA LEU A 82 17.73 2.59 -4.94
C LEU A 82 18.42 2.99 -3.62
N SER A 83 17.70 3.68 -2.74
CA SER A 83 18.22 4.11 -1.43
C SER A 83 18.59 2.92 -0.55
N GLY A 84 17.74 1.89 -0.47
CA GLY A 84 18.02 0.69 0.31
C GLY A 84 19.16 -0.15 -0.26
N ARG A 85 19.38 -0.12 -1.58
CA ARG A 85 20.57 -0.71 -2.21
C ARG A 85 21.84 0.03 -1.84
N MET A 86 21.81 1.36 -1.91
CA MET A 86 22.94 2.19 -1.49
C MET A 86 23.28 2.01 -0.01
N ALA A 87 22.27 1.75 0.83
CA ALA A 87 22.44 1.46 2.26
C ALA A 87 22.79 -0.01 2.56
N GLY A 88 22.93 -0.89 1.57
CA GLY A 88 23.25 -2.31 1.79
C GLY A 88 22.10 -3.18 2.34
N LEU A 89 20.89 -2.62 2.49
CA LEU A 89 19.72 -3.29 3.07
C LEU A 89 18.99 -4.23 2.11
N LEU A 90 19.19 -4.05 0.81
CA LEU A 90 18.51 -4.79 -0.24
C LEU A 90 19.50 -5.68 -1.00
N PRO A 91 19.37 -7.02 -0.92
CA PRO A 91 20.22 -7.92 -1.67
C PRO A 91 20.03 -7.71 -3.20
N PRO A 92 21.06 -8.05 -4.00
CA PRO A 92 20.94 -8.06 -5.46
C PRO A 92 20.11 -9.27 -5.89
N ALA A 93 18.77 -9.18 -5.86
CA ALA A 93 17.92 -10.31 -6.28
C ALA A 93 16.60 -9.89 -6.95
N HIS A 94 16.16 -10.78 -7.86
CA HIS A 94 14.91 -10.85 -8.63
C HIS A 94 14.09 -9.55 -8.76
N LEU A 95 14.67 -8.60 -9.49
CA LEU A 95 14.03 -7.31 -9.81
C LEU A 95 12.64 -7.44 -10.44
N LEU A 96 12.41 -8.48 -11.25
CA LEU A 96 11.15 -8.66 -11.96
C LEU A 96 10.00 -9.07 -11.01
N PRO A 97 10.12 -10.14 -10.18
CA PRO A 97 9.17 -10.43 -9.11
C PRO A 97 8.94 -9.27 -8.15
N ALA A 98 10.01 -8.56 -7.75
CA ALA A 98 9.88 -7.41 -6.86
C ALA A 98 9.10 -6.26 -7.54
N ALA A 99 9.41 -5.95 -8.80
CA ALA A 99 8.68 -4.95 -9.58
C ALA A 99 7.21 -5.32 -9.75
N PHE A 100 6.91 -6.60 -9.97
CA PHE A 100 5.54 -7.09 -10.04
C PHE A 100 4.79 -6.92 -8.71
N ALA A 101 5.40 -7.32 -7.59
CA ALA A 101 4.81 -7.13 -6.26
C ALA A 101 4.56 -5.65 -5.95
N MET A 102 5.53 -4.78 -6.27
CA MET A 102 5.40 -3.33 -6.11
C MET A 102 4.30 -2.74 -7.00
N LEU A 103 4.14 -3.23 -8.23
CA LEU A 103 3.06 -2.81 -9.13
C LEU A 103 1.69 -3.18 -8.56
N VAL A 104 1.51 -4.45 -8.14
CA VAL A 104 0.26 -4.93 -7.54
C VAL A 104 -0.08 -4.15 -6.27
N ALA A 105 0.91 -3.94 -5.39
CA ALA A 105 0.74 -3.12 -4.18
C ALA A 105 0.35 -1.68 -4.52
N SER A 106 1.05 -1.05 -5.48
CA SER A 106 0.79 0.33 -5.92
C SER A 106 -0.63 0.51 -6.44
N VAL A 107 -1.10 -0.42 -7.29
CA VAL A 107 -2.49 -0.42 -7.79
C VAL A 107 -3.48 -0.59 -6.64
N SER A 108 -3.20 -1.50 -5.71
CA SER A 108 -4.06 -1.77 -4.55
C SER A 108 -4.20 -0.57 -3.61
N PHE A 109 -3.09 0.09 -3.27
CA PHE A 109 -3.11 1.28 -2.41
C PHE A 109 -3.75 2.49 -3.11
N ALA A 110 -3.42 2.72 -4.38
CA ALA A 110 -3.99 3.81 -5.15
C ALA A 110 -5.50 3.62 -5.40
N ALA A 111 -5.98 2.37 -5.57
CA ALA A 111 -7.40 2.07 -5.68
C ALA A 111 -8.18 2.45 -4.41
N ARG A 112 -7.64 2.13 -3.23
CA ARG A 112 -8.22 2.54 -1.94
C ARG A 112 -8.21 4.06 -1.78
N GLY A 113 -7.10 4.72 -2.11
CA GLY A 113 -7.00 6.18 -2.08
C GLY A 113 -8.01 6.87 -3.01
N ALA A 114 -8.16 6.37 -4.24
CA ALA A 114 -9.15 6.87 -5.18
C ALA A 114 -10.59 6.66 -4.67
N LEU A 115 -10.86 5.54 -3.97
CA LEU A 115 -12.15 5.33 -3.32
C LEU A 115 -12.42 6.37 -2.22
N PHE A 116 -11.42 6.70 -1.40
CA PHE A 116 -11.55 7.73 -0.37
C PHE A 116 -11.87 9.11 -0.95
N ALA A 117 -11.16 9.51 -2.02
CA ALA A 117 -11.46 10.75 -2.75
C ALA A 117 -12.91 10.78 -3.26
N ARG A 118 -13.40 9.65 -3.80
CA ARG A 118 -14.78 9.57 -4.29
C ARG A 118 -15.82 9.64 -3.17
N SER A 119 -15.50 9.13 -1.99
CA SER A 119 -16.44 8.98 -0.88
C SER A 119 -16.58 10.25 -0.04
N MET A 120 -15.49 11.02 0.08
CA MET A 120 -15.40 12.16 1.00
C MET A 120 -14.85 13.43 0.32
N ALA A 121 -14.83 13.46 -1.02
CA ALA A 121 -14.35 14.57 -1.84
C ALA A 121 -13.00 15.12 -1.31
N ASP A 122 -12.93 16.42 -1.02
CA ASP A 122 -11.72 17.13 -0.57
C ASP A 122 -11.19 16.66 0.81
N LYS A 123 -11.93 15.81 1.53
CA LYS A 123 -11.53 15.23 2.81
C LYS A 123 -11.03 13.79 2.70
N GLY A 124 -11.10 13.16 1.52
CA GLY A 124 -10.69 11.77 1.33
C GLY A 124 -9.24 11.49 1.71
N TRP A 125 -8.35 12.48 1.54
CA TRP A 125 -6.95 12.35 1.92
C TRP A 125 -6.72 12.24 3.43
N TRP A 126 -7.61 12.76 4.28
CA TRP A 126 -7.52 12.57 5.74
C TRP A 126 -7.74 11.12 6.13
N ILE A 127 -8.66 10.43 5.46
CA ILE A 127 -8.86 8.98 5.66
C ILE A 127 -7.60 8.23 5.24
N ALA A 128 -7.02 8.58 4.09
CA ALA A 128 -5.76 7.97 3.64
C ALA A 128 -4.64 8.15 4.68
N VAL A 129 -4.48 9.35 5.25
CA VAL A 129 -3.49 9.62 6.30
C VAL A 129 -3.74 8.77 7.54
N ALA A 130 -4.98 8.69 8.02
CA ALA A 130 -5.32 7.90 9.20
C ALA A 130 -5.05 6.40 8.98
N VAL A 131 -5.41 5.87 7.81
CA VAL A 131 -5.18 4.47 7.44
C VAL A 131 -3.68 4.17 7.31
N VAL A 132 -2.92 5.02 6.61
CA VAL A 132 -1.46 4.87 6.46
C VAL A 132 -0.76 4.94 7.81
N ALA A 133 -1.09 5.92 8.65
CA ALA A 133 -0.49 6.06 9.97
C ALA A 133 -0.84 4.87 10.88
N GLY A 134 -2.11 4.42 10.86
CA GLY A 134 -2.56 3.27 11.64
C GLY A 134 -1.86 1.97 11.25
N GLU A 135 -1.80 1.66 9.94
CA GLU A 135 -1.07 0.48 9.47
C GLU A 135 0.43 0.60 9.77
N ALA A 136 1.06 1.73 9.48
CA ALA A 136 2.47 1.94 9.79
C ALA A 136 2.78 1.75 11.29
N ALA A 137 1.90 2.23 12.19
CA ALA A 137 2.06 2.05 13.63
C ALA A 137 1.97 0.58 14.05
N ILE A 138 0.99 -0.17 13.53
CA ILE A 138 0.84 -1.62 13.80
C ILE A 138 2.07 -2.38 13.28
N ILE A 139 2.53 -2.09 12.05
CA ILE A 139 3.70 -2.71 11.44
C ILE A 139 4.97 -2.40 12.24
N ALA A 140 5.17 -1.13 12.61
CA ALA A 140 6.31 -0.72 13.43
C ALA A 140 6.28 -1.39 14.81
N THR A 141 5.11 -1.53 15.42
CA THR A 141 4.93 -2.24 16.69
C THR A 141 5.28 -3.72 16.53
N ALA A 142 4.79 -4.37 15.48
CA ALA A 142 5.10 -5.78 15.18
C ALA A 142 6.61 -6.00 14.94
N ALA A 143 7.28 -5.04 14.32
CA ALA A 143 8.73 -5.09 14.09
C ALA A 143 9.54 -4.84 15.37
N ALA A 144 9.12 -3.89 16.19
CA ALA A 144 9.81 -3.53 17.43
C ALA A 144 9.59 -4.57 18.55
N ARG A 145 8.43 -5.24 18.56
CA ARG A 145 8.06 -6.24 19.56
C ARG A 145 7.41 -7.46 18.89
N PRO A 146 8.22 -8.35 18.30
CA PRO A 146 7.72 -9.57 17.67
C PRO A 146 6.95 -10.43 18.69
N GLY A 147 5.71 -10.82 18.35
CA GLY A 147 4.86 -11.65 19.20
C GLY A 147 3.87 -10.90 20.12
N ASP A 148 4.02 -9.58 20.29
CA ASP A 148 3.10 -8.78 21.12
C ASP A 148 1.73 -8.54 20.46
N LEU A 149 1.69 -8.60 19.12
CA LEU A 149 0.47 -8.40 18.35
C LEU A 149 -0.04 -9.75 17.84
N PRO A 150 -1.36 -9.99 17.90
CA PRO A 150 -1.91 -11.23 17.41
C PRO A 150 -1.79 -11.30 15.89
N GLU A 151 -1.40 -12.46 15.36
CA GLU A 151 -1.18 -12.65 13.93
C GLU A 151 -2.42 -12.33 13.08
N TRP A 152 -3.62 -12.59 13.62
CA TRP A 152 -4.86 -12.33 12.89
C TRP A 152 -5.00 -10.84 12.56
N LEU A 153 -4.45 -9.97 13.42
CA LEU A 153 -4.43 -8.54 13.16
C LEU A 153 -3.52 -8.25 11.98
N LEU A 154 -2.31 -8.81 11.93
CA LEU A 154 -1.35 -8.57 10.84
C LEU A 154 -1.88 -9.03 9.49
N VAL A 155 -2.62 -10.13 9.47
CA VAL A 155 -3.25 -10.65 8.25
C VAL A 155 -4.39 -9.77 7.74
N LEU A 156 -4.92 -8.86 8.55
CA LEU A 156 -5.89 -7.86 8.11
C LEU A 156 -5.23 -6.66 7.42
N LEU A 157 -3.90 -6.50 7.45
CA LEU A 157 -3.23 -5.29 6.96
C LEU A 157 -2.76 -5.42 5.50
N PRO A 158 -3.31 -4.64 4.56
CA PRO A 158 -2.79 -4.52 3.20
C PRO A 158 -1.29 -4.20 3.12
N ALA A 159 -0.76 -3.36 4.00
CA ALA A 159 0.66 -3.07 4.04
C ALA A 159 1.48 -4.26 4.50
N GLN A 160 0.94 -5.16 5.33
CA GLN A 160 1.61 -6.43 5.65
C GLN A 160 1.59 -7.40 4.48
N TRP A 161 0.50 -7.48 3.72
CA TRP A 161 0.46 -8.29 2.49
C TRP A 161 1.52 -7.84 1.48
N ALA A 162 1.64 -6.52 1.28
CA ALA A 162 2.66 -5.95 0.42
C ALA A 162 4.07 -6.21 0.99
N SER A 163 4.26 -6.08 2.30
CA SER A 163 5.53 -6.35 2.97
C SER A 163 5.99 -7.79 2.74
N ALA A 164 5.09 -8.75 2.93
CA ALA A 164 5.37 -10.16 2.72
C ALA A 164 5.69 -10.48 1.25
N ALA A 165 4.89 -9.96 0.31
CA ALA A 165 5.13 -10.18 -1.12
C ALA A 165 6.45 -9.58 -1.61
N ILE A 166 6.76 -8.36 -1.18
CA ILE A 166 8.02 -7.67 -1.51
C ILE A 166 9.21 -8.42 -0.88
N ARG A 167 9.10 -8.81 0.39
CA ARG A 167 10.16 -9.56 1.09
C ARG A 167 10.42 -10.91 0.41
N ALA A 168 9.37 -11.67 0.10
CA ALA A 168 9.49 -12.95 -0.60
C ALA A 168 10.20 -12.79 -1.95
N ALA A 169 9.82 -11.78 -2.75
CA ALA A 169 10.46 -11.49 -4.02
C ALA A 169 11.94 -11.11 -3.88
N LEU A 170 12.28 -10.27 -2.90
CA LEU A 170 13.65 -9.84 -2.62
C LEU A 170 14.51 -10.97 -2.03
N GLY A 171 13.90 -11.91 -1.30
CA GLY A 171 14.55 -13.12 -0.80
C GLY A 171 14.76 -14.20 -1.86
N GLY A 172 14.32 -13.96 -3.11
CA GLY A 172 14.46 -14.90 -4.22
C GLY A 172 13.43 -16.04 -4.24
N ALA A 173 12.36 -15.92 -3.46
CA ALA A 173 11.23 -16.84 -3.57
C ALA A 173 10.48 -16.61 -4.89
N SER A 174 9.84 -17.67 -5.40
CA SER A 174 8.99 -17.55 -6.58
C SER A 174 7.77 -16.66 -6.29
N THR A 175 7.21 -16.01 -7.31
CA THR A 175 5.98 -15.21 -7.17
C THR A 175 4.82 -16.04 -6.59
N LEU A 176 4.81 -17.36 -6.82
CA LEU A 176 3.84 -18.29 -6.26
C LEU A 176 3.93 -18.40 -4.73
N ALA A 177 5.12 -18.26 -4.15
CA ALA A 177 5.32 -18.26 -2.70
C ALA A 177 4.62 -17.05 -2.02
N ALA A 178 4.47 -15.94 -2.75
CA ALA A 178 3.70 -14.77 -2.32
C ALA A 178 2.26 -14.75 -2.90
N GLY A 179 1.76 -15.89 -3.38
CA GLY A 179 0.52 -15.98 -4.14
C GLY A 179 -0.70 -15.41 -3.39
N ALA A 180 -0.91 -15.82 -2.14
CA ALA A 180 -2.05 -15.34 -1.35
C ALA A 180 -1.99 -13.83 -1.04
N PRO A 181 -0.87 -13.25 -0.56
CA PRO A 181 -0.76 -11.79 -0.43
C PRO A 181 -0.98 -11.02 -1.73
N LEU A 182 -0.45 -11.51 -2.85
CA LEU A 182 -0.62 -10.88 -4.16
C LEU A 182 -2.07 -10.96 -4.64
N LEU A 183 -2.73 -12.11 -4.46
CA LEU A 183 -4.16 -12.28 -4.73
C LEU A 183 -5.01 -11.40 -3.82
N ALA A 184 -4.64 -11.24 -2.55
CA ALA A 184 -5.35 -10.38 -1.61
C ALA A 184 -5.28 -8.90 -2.03
N LEU A 185 -4.08 -8.43 -2.40
CA LEU A 185 -3.87 -7.08 -2.92
C LEU A 185 -4.61 -6.84 -4.24
N ALA A 186 -4.42 -7.73 -5.22
CA ALA A 186 -5.01 -7.61 -6.55
C ALA A 186 -6.54 -7.77 -6.51
N GLY A 187 -7.05 -8.75 -5.77
CA GLY A 187 -8.47 -9.02 -5.61
C GLY A 187 -9.20 -7.87 -4.92
N THR A 188 -8.63 -7.33 -3.83
CA THR A 188 -9.21 -6.14 -3.17
C THR A 188 -9.22 -4.93 -4.09
N ALA A 189 -8.13 -4.73 -4.86
CA ALA A 189 -8.06 -3.64 -5.84
C ALA A 189 -9.11 -3.81 -6.95
N ALA A 190 -9.22 -5.02 -7.51
CA ALA A 190 -10.16 -5.34 -8.57
C ALA A 190 -11.60 -5.14 -8.10
N ALA A 191 -11.98 -5.67 -6.93
CA ALA A 191 -13.31 -5.46 -6.35
C ALA A 191 -13.59 -3.97 -6.11
N THR A 192 -12.62 -3.24 -5.55
CA THR A 192 -12.73 -1.79 -5.31
C THR A 192 -13.01 -1.04 -6.61
N LEU A 193 -12.20 -1.27 -7.65
CA LEU A 193 -12.30 -0.58 -8.93
C LEU A 193 -13.54 -0.99 -9.74
N LEU A 194 -13.90 -2.27 -9.69
CA LEU A 194 -15.08 -2.81 -10.38
C LEU A 194 -16.35 -2.22 -9.79
N VAL A 195 -16.54 -2.30 -8.47
CA VAL A 195 -17.74 -1.77 -7.82
C VAL A 195 -17.75 -0.25 -7.89
N ALA A 196 -16.58 0.39 -7.80
CA ALA A 196 -16.45 1.83 -8.03
C ALA A 196 -16.98 2.27 -9.40
N ARG A 197 -16.73 1.47 -10.46
CA ARG A 197 -17.22 1.75 -11.83
C ARG A 197 -18.69 1.40 -12.02
N LEU A 198 -19.13 0.26 -11.49
CA LEU A 198 -20.46 -0.28 -11.78
C LEU A 198 -21.56 0.30 -10.88
N TRP A 199 -21.26 0.63 -9.63
CA TRP A 199 -22.26 1.09 -8.65
C TRP A 199 -21.88 2.44 -8.02
N PRO A 200 -22.56 3.54 -8.39
CA PRO A 200 -22.20 4.89 -7.94
C PRO A 200 -22.48 5.20 -6.46
N SER A 201 -23.21 4.36 -5.71
CA SER A 201 -23.69 4.73 -4.37
C SER A 201 -23.80 3.52 -3.41
N ARG A 202 -23.31 3.70 -2.17
CA ARG A 202 -23.43 2.87 -0.93
C ARG A 202 -22.77 1.49 -0.88
N TRP A 203 -22.63 0.80 -2.00
CA TRP A 203 -22.08 -0.57 -2.03
C TRP A 203 -20.54 -0.71 -2.11
N PRO A 204 -19.74 0.27 -2.60
CA PRO A 204 -18.30 0.08 -2.76
C PRO A 204 -17.57 -0.36 -1.49
N TYR A 205 -17.89 0.24 -0.35
CA TYR A 205 -17.28 -0.16 0.93
C TYR A 205 -17.71 -1.55 1.36
N LEU A 206 -19.00 -1.88 1.26
CA LEU A 206 -19.48 -3.19 1.69
C LEU A 206 -18.79 -4.30 0.91
N VAL A 207 -18.72 -4.18 -0.42
CA VAL A 207 -18.05 -5.18 -1.26
C VAL A 207 -16.54 -5.18 -1.04
N MET A 208 -15.91 -4.00 -0.90
CA MET A 208 -14.48 -3.92 -0.60
C MET A 208 -14.16 -4.59 0.75
N PHE A 209 -14.94 -4.33 1.81
CA PHE A 209 -14.74 -4.89 3.14
C PHE A 209 -14.98 -6.39 3.15
N THR A 210 -16.04 -6.90 2.51
CA THR A 210 -16.27 -8.35 2.44
C THR A 210 -15.18 -9.06 1.64
N THR A 211 -14.76 -8.48 0.51
CA THR A 211 -13.63 -9.00 -0.28
C THR A 211 -12.34 -9.00 0.54
N TRP A 212 -12.07 -7.91 1.25
CA TRP A 212 -10.90 -7.77 2.12
C TRP A 212 -10.89 -8.80 3.25
N LEU A 213 -12.01 -9.01 3.95
CA LEU A 213 -12.13 -10.05 4.98
C LEU A 213 -11.92 -11.46 4.42
N ALA A 214 -12.56 -11.78 3.28
CA ALA A 214 -12.42 -13.08 2.65
C ALA A 214 -10.97 -13.34 2.19
N LEU A 215 -10.31 -12.33 1.61
CA LEU A 215 -8.92 -12.43 1.18
C LEU A 215 -7.94 -12.41 2.36
N SER A 216 -8.30 -11.78 3.48
CA SER A 216 -7.55 -11.91 4.73
C SER A 216 -7.59 -13.35 5.23
N ALA A 217 -8.75 -14.01 5.19
CA ALA A 217 -8.85 -15.43 5.53
C ALA A 217 -8.02 -16.32 4.59
N LEU A 218 -7.93 -15.99 3.30
CA LEU A 218 -7.04 -16.67 2.37
C LEU A 218 -5.57 -16.56 2.79
N VAL A 219 -5.12 -15.34 3.15
CA VAL A 219 -3.74 -15.09 3.61
C VAL A 219 -3.48 -15.77 4.95
N TRP A 220 -4.47 -15.83 5.85
CA TRP A 220 -4.38 -16.54 7.12
C TRP A 220 -4.08 -18.03 6.94
N HIS A 221 -4.78 -18.67 5.99
CA HIS A 221 -4.61 -20.09 5.73
C HIS A 221 -3.44 -20.42 4.79
N ASN A 222 -2.93 -19.45 4.03
CA ASN A 222 -1.83 -19.62 3.08
C ASN A 222 -0.81 -18.48 3.21
N PRO A 223 -0.13 -18.35 4.37
CA PRO A 223 0.82 -17.28 4.58
C PRO A 223 2.01 -17.41 3.61
N ALA A 224 2.56 -16.27 3.20
CA ALA A 224 3.83 -16.26 2.50
C ALA A 224 4.97 -16.61 3.48
N PRO A 225 6.05 -17.25 2.99
CA PRO A 225 7.21 -17.61 3.80
C PRO A 225 7.99 -16.40 4.33
#